data_AF-A0A7C1TSH3-F1
#
_entry.id   AF-A0A7C1TSH3-F1
#
_cell.length_a   1.000
_cell.length_b   1.000
_cell.length_c   1.000
_cell.angle_alpha   90.00
_cell.angle_beta   90.00
_cell.angle_gamma   90.00
#
_symmetry.space_group_name_H-M   'P 1'
#
loop_
_entity.id
_entity.type
_entity.pdbx_description
1 polymer ?
#
loop_
_entity_poly.entity_id
_entity_poly.type
_entity_poly.pdbx_seq_one_letter_code
_entity_poly.pdbx_strand_id
1 'polypeptide(L)'
;MIAYKRFITHRFMETEEDKPLACEQCRRTLDQGVDVLAMQEGVIGPRGFVPLEDHRFLCGEECREAYFCDPAEARVKLPRRIP
;
A
#
# COMPACT_ATOMS: atom_id res chain seq x y z
N MET A 1 -19.28 3.93 6.67
CA MET A 1 -18.65 3.07 5.63
C MET A 1 -17.45 2.42 6.29
N ILE A 2 -17.37 1.09 6.28
CA ILE A 2 -16.23 0.38 6.87
C ILE A 2 -15.18 0.27 5.76
N ALA A 3 -14.03 0.91 5.95
CA ALA A 3 -12.88 0.76 5.07
C ALA A 3 -12.17 -0.57 5.40
N TYR A 4 -11.93 -1.37 4.37
CA TYR A 4 -11.22 -2.63 4.46
C TYR A 4 -9.90 -2.53 3.69
N LYS A 5 -8.83 -3.03 4.30
CA LYS A 5 -7.51 -3.11 3.69
C LYS A 5 -7.22 -4.58 3.36
N ARG A 6 -6.95 -4.87 2.08
CA ARG A 6 -6.58 -6.20 1.61
C ARG A 6 -5.14 -6.17 1.10
N PHE A 7 -4.37 -7.21 1.42
CA PHE A 7 -3.03 -7.40 0.89
C PHE A 7 -3.06 -8.47 -0.17
N ILE A 8 -2.38 -8.19 -1.26
CA ILE A 8 -2.16 -9.13 -2.35
C ILE A 8 -0.67 -9.12 -2.61
N THR A 9 -0.05 -10.30 -2.57
CA THR A 9 1.30 -10.48 -3.10
C THR A 9 1.23 -10.25 -4.60
N HIS A 10 1.88 -9.20 -5.06
CA HIS A 10 1.92 -8.85 -6.46
C HIS A 10 3.38 -8.87 -6.90
N ARG A 11 3.67 -9.55 -8.01
CA ARG A 11 4.98 -9.42 -8.62
C ARG A 11 5.03 -8.08 -9.34
N PHE A 12 6.01 -7.23 -9.01
CA PHE A 12 6.11 -5.94 -9.68
C PHE A 12 6.56 -6.16 -11.11
N MET A 13 5.64 -5.96 -12.05
CA MET A 13 5.89 -6.02 -13.49
C MET A 13 5.88 -4.59 -14.04
N GLU A 14 6.87 -4.26 -14.86
CA GLU A 14 7.01 -2.96 -15.51
C GLU A 14 5.72 -2.62 -16.29
N THR A 15 5.08 -1.51 -15.93
CA THR A 15 4.03 -0.88 -16.75
C THR A 15 4.65 0.33 -17.44
N GLU A 16 4.31 0.59 -18.71
CA GLU A 16 4.95 1.60 -19.59
C GLU A 16 4.94 3.06 -19.07
N GLU A 17 4.32 3.35 -17.92
CA GLU A 17 4.46 4.59 -17.16
C GLU A 17 5.39 4.38 -15.95
N ASP A 18 6.70 4.60 -16.16
CA ASP A 18 7.76 4.39 -15.17
C ASP A 18 7.71 5.44 -14.05
N LYS A 19 6.93 5.17 -13.00
CA LYS A 19 7.14 5.79 -11.70
C LYS A 19 7.85 4.78 -10.80
N PRO A 20 9.01 5.15 -10.19
CA PRO A 20 9.65 4.28 -9.21
C PRO A 20 8.68 4.07 -8.05
N LEU A 21 8.19 2.84 -7.89
CA LEU A 21 7.40 2.50 -6.72
C LEU A 21 8.34 2.48 -5.52
N ALA A 22 7.89 3.10 -4.42
CA ALA A 22 8.61 3.07 -3.16
C ALA A 22 7.79 2.33 -2.12
N CYS A 23 8.48 1.60 -1.24
CA CYS A 23 7.86 1.01 -0.08
C CYS A 23 7.28 2.13 0.80
N GLU A 24 5.99 2.09 1.12
CA GLU A 24 5.35 3.12 1.93
C GLU A 24 5.94 3.20 3.36
N GLN A 25 6.48 2.08 3.86
CA GLN A 25 7.06 2.01 5.20
C GLN A 25 8.52 2.48 5.25
N CYS A 26 9.41 1.85 4.46
CA CYS A 26 10.84 2.16 4.50
C CYS A 26 11.29 3.16 3.42
N ARG A 27 10.38 3.57 2.52
CA ARG A 27 10.62 4.48 1.38
C ARG A 27 11.73 4.02 0.43
N ARG A 28 12.11 2.75 0.49
CA ARG A 28 13.05 2.14 -0.43
C ARG A 28 12.39 1.98 -1.79
N THR A 29 13.12 2.32 -2.86
CA THR A 29 12.71 2.01 -4.23
C THR A 29 12.54 0.50 -4.39
N LEU A 30 11.43 0.10 -5.00
CA LEU A 30 11.10 -1.28 -5.33
C LEU A 30 11.62 -1.55 -6.74
N ASP A 31 12.59 -2.45 -6.86
CA ASP A 31 13.13 -2.86 -8.15
C ASP A 31 12.13 -3.71 -8.94
N GLN A 32 12.22 -3.66 -10.26
CA GLN A 32 11.38 -4.47 -11.13
C GLN A 32 11.64 -5.96 -10.95
N GLY A 33 10.58 -6.77 -11.08
CA GLY A 33 10.66 -8.22 -11.03
C GLY A 33 10.73 -8.82 -9.62
N VAL A 34 10.79 -8.00 -8.58
CA VAL A 34 10.70 -8.45 -7.18
C VAL A 34 9.25 -8.64 -6.75
N ASP A 35 9.04 -9.57 -5.83
CA ASP A 35 7.74 -9.75 -5.18
C ASP A 35 7.50 -8.60 -4.19
N VAL A 36 6.38 -7.91 -4.36
CA VAL A 36 5.98 -6.81 -3.49
C VAL A 36 4.62 -7.10 -2.88
N LEU A 37 4.33 -6.49 -1.74
CA LEU A 37 3.02 -6.56 -1.11
C LEU A 37 2.23 -5.32 -1.51
N ALA A 38 1.21 -5.53 -2.33
CA ALA A 38 0.26 -4.48 -2.68
C ALA A 38 -0.86 -4.44 -1.63
N MET A 39 -1.01 -3.31 -0.97
CA MET A 39 -2.14 -2.98 -0.13
C MET A 39 -3.17 -2.25 -0.97
N GLN A 40 -4.34 -2.85 -1.09
CA GLN A 40 -5.51 -2.25 -1.73
C GLN A 40 -6.50 -1.86 -0.64
N GLU A 41 -6.77 -0.55 -0.55
CA GLU A 41 -7.86 -0.06 0.28
C GLU A 41 -9.17 -0.17 -0.49
N GLY A 42 -10.25 -0.51 0.18
CA GLY A 42 -11.56 -0.65 -0.44
C GLY A 42 -12.68 -0.53 0.58
N VAL A 43 -13.91 -0.55 0.07
CA VAL A 43 -15.12 -0.54 0.90
C VAL A 43 -15.90 -1.83 0.66
N ILE A 44 -16.53 -2.37 1.70
CA ILE A 44 -17.48 -3.47 1.52
C ILE A 44 -18.84 -2.86 1.20
N GLY A 45 -19.29 -3.08 -0.04
CA GLY A 45 -20.64 -2.79 -0.48
C GLY A 45 -21.55 -4.02 -0.40
N PRO A 46 -22.85 -3.86 -0.71
CA PRO A 46 -23.82 -4.96 -0.68
C PRO A 46 -23.53 -6.08 -1.69
N ARG A 47 -22.70 -5.82 -2.70
CA ARG A 47 -22.28 -6.80 -3.72
C ARG A 47 -20.86 -7.36 -3.50
N GLY A 48 -20.19 -6.96 -2.42
CA GLY A 48 -18.83 -7.41 -2.11
C GLY A 48 -17.82 -6.26 -1.96
N PHE A 49 -16.54 -6.62 -2.04
CA PHE A 49 -15.43 -5.68 -1.89
C PHE A 49 -15.27 -4.81 -3.15
N VAL A 50 -15.29 -3.50 -2.96
CA VAL A 50 -15.05 -2.49 -4.00
C VAL A 50 -13.71 -1.84 -3.72
N PRO A 51 -12.68 -2.09 -4.54
CA PRO A 51 -11.36 -1.47 -4.37
C PRO A 51 -11.43 0.03 -4.68
N LEU A 52 -10.72 0.83 -3.89
CA LEU A 52 -10.42 2.23 -4.19
C LEU A 52 -9.13 2.28 -5.03
N GLU A 53 -8.93 3.36 -5.78
CA GLU A 53 -7.74 3.53 -6.63
C GLU A 53 -6.42 3.73 -5.84
N ASP A 54 -6.48 3.89 -4.52
CA ASP A 54 -5.28 4.04 -3.67
C ASP A 54 -4.61 2.67 -3.42
N HIS A 55 -3.58 2.39 -4.22
CA HIS A 55 -2.72 1.21 -4.06
C HIS A 55 -1.41 1.64 -3.42
N ARG A 56 -1.03 0.95 -2.35
CA ARG A 56 0.25 1.17 -1.68
C ARG A 56 1.09 -0.09 -1.76
N PHE A 57 2.40 0.08 -1.86
CA PHE A 57 3.32 -1.04 -2.01
C PHE A 57 4.27 -1.12 -0.83
N LEU A 58 4.59 -2.34 -0.43
CA LEU A 58 5.53 -2.66 0.63
C LEU A 58 6.53 -3.68 0.11
N CYS A 59 7.80 -3.54 0.49
CA CYS A 59 8.88 -4.40 0.00
C CYS A 59 8.89 -5.81 0.59
N GLY A 60 8.13 -6.08 1.64
CA GLY A 60 8.15 -7.38 2.32
C GLY A 60 7.26 -7.41 3.57
N GLU A 61 7.14 -8.61 4.14
CA GLU A 61 6.27 -8.87 5.30
C GLU A 61 6.70 -8.09 6.53
N GLU A 62 7.99 -7.90 6.74
CA GLU A 62 8.53 -7.08 7.85
C GLU A 62 8.00 -5.64 7.79
N CYS A 63 7.97 -5.05 6.60
CA CYS A 63 7.41 -3.71 6.40
C CYS A 63 5.89 -3.68 6.55
N ARG A 64 5.19 -4.78 6.22
CA ARG A 64 3.75 -4.92 6.46
C ARG A 64 3.44 -4.99 7.95
N GLU A 65 4.17 -5.81 8.71
CA GLU A 65 3.99 -5.90 10.15
C GLU A 65 4.27 -4.57 10.82
N ALA A 66 5.38 -3.92 10.46
CA ALA A 66 5.70 -2.59 10.95
C ALA A 66 4.61 -1.56 10.59
N TYR A 67 4.06 -1.62 9.37
CA TYR A 67 2.97 -0.74 8.92
C TYR A 67 1.68 -0.89 9.77
N PHE A 68 1.38 -2.10 10.27
CA PHE A 68 0.23 -2.34 11.14
C PHE A 68 0.49 -2.10 12.62
N CYS A 69 1.70 -2.43 13.08
CA CYS A 69 2.09 -2.30 14.47
C CYS A 69 2.51 -0.88 14.83
N ASP A 70 2.69 0.01 13.85
CA ASP A 70 2.94 1.42 14.14
C ASP A 70 1.64 2.10 14.63
N PRO A 71 1.58 2.52 15.92
CA PRO A 71 0.38 3.15 16.48
C PRO A 71 0.07 4.51 15.83
N ALA A 72 0.98 5.06 15.01
CA ALA A 72 0.76 6.27 14.25
C ALA A 72 -0.20 6.08 13.06
N GLU A 73 -0.34 4.88 12.48
CA GLU A 73 -1.24 4.64 11.33
C GLU A 73 -2.72 4.46 11.70
N ALA A 74 -3.03 4.25 12.98
CA ALA A 74 -4.38 4.41 13.50
C ALA A 74 -4.86 5.88 13.43
N ARG A 75 -3.94 6.84 13.26
CA ARG A 75 -4.24 8.25 13.10
C ARG A 75 -3.90 8.66 11.68
N VAL A 76 -4.92 8.62 10.81
CA VAL A 76 -5.05 9.37 9.54
C VAL A 76 -3.77 10.16 9.20
N LYS A 77 -2.95 9.64 8.27
CA LYS A 77 -1.76 10.34 7.76
C LYS A 77 -2.20 11.68 7.16
N LEU A 78 -2.24 12.71 7.99
CA LEU A 78 -2.43 14.10 7.55
C LEU A 78 -1.23 14.43 6.65
N PRO A 79 -1.45 14.97 5.44
CA PRO A 79 -0.36 15.37 4.58
C PRO A 79 0.51 16.37 5.33
N ARG A 80 1.83 16.14 5.33
CA ARG A 80 2.78 17.08 5.92
C ARG A 80 2.55 18.44 5.25
N ARG A 81 2.26 19.47 6.06
CA ARG A 81 2.23 20.86 5.56
C ARG A 81 3.62 21.17 5.01
N ILE A 82 3.65 21.64 3.76
CA ILE A 82 4.83 22.19 3.10
C ILE A 82 5.35 23.34 4.00
N PRO A 83 6.67 23.45 4.24
CA PRO A 83 7.25 24.40 5.19
C PRO A 83 6.91 25.87 4.89
#